data_AF-A0A962D2N5-F1
#
_entry.id   AF-A0A962D2N5-F1
#
_cell.length_a   1.000
_cell.length_b   1.000
_cell.length_c   1.000
_cell.angle_alpha   90.00
_cell.angle_beta   90.00
_cell.angle_gamma   90.00
#
_symmetry.space_group_name_H-M   'P 1'
#
loop_
_entity.id
_entity.type
_entity.pdbx_description
1 polymer ?
#
loop_
_entity_poly.entity_id
_entity_poly.type
_entity_poly.pdbx_seq_one_letter_code
_entity_poly.pdbx_strand_id
1 'polypeptide(L)'
;GQRFGGSDTLLVQRKYDGEGALIYFDAEHCFSFSAPAGRVRVGYPALQALAERLRAAGVQKALLRGELYLQATAQGEERRAGVSEVIRVSFSGAADDLARLKLALFDIVMLDGRDLRPQQADYGSTVAQLEQFFGTDENALVHAVAGRRVAESELPAAFDAEIQAGAEGVVLRRLNRAEAWKIKPLRTVDAVLIGYVEGDFEGQFGVASLLTALVYPDGEGGRWLQTFVRVGSGLSDAERIAMLDQLRPLRVDAPLAMTDSSGREIHFLKPRHVLELQGEDLIHAEGGRAQRTQLLSWDEDSGWRFLGLQACPRLSFARFARMREDKSWNDGGARIEQIGLSGARPTLQTTESSTEIVRREVYGKGEMLRKLVVVRKGGELSYPYLIYWTDYSARRAEALKVSLDLAATAERAEAIASQLLEKNLAKGWERIGS
;
A
#
# COMPACT_ATOMS: atom_id res chain seq x y z
N GLY A 1 13.68 27.87 13.21
CA GLY A 1 12.54 28.80 13.30
C GLY A 1 11.25 28.04 13.11
N GLN A 2 10.19 28.40 13.84
CA GLN A 2 8.85 27.82 13.67
C GLN A 2 8.31 28.25 12.29
N ARG A 3 7.92 27.28 11.45
CA ARG A 3 7.53 27.53 10.04
C ARG A 3 6.21 28.31 9.90
N PHE A 4 5.34 28.21 10.91
CA PHE A 4 4.03 28.87 10.99
C PHE A 4 3.88 29.61 12.34
N GLY A 5 4.74 30.60 12.59
CA GLY A 5 4.75 31.38 13.84
C GLY A 5 4.57 32.89 13.62
N GLY A 6 4.21 33.32 12.42
CA GLY A 6 3.97 34.71 12.06
C GLY A 6 2.50 35.13 12.18
N SER A 7 2.18 36.29 11.62
CA SER A 7 0.85 36.89 11.63
C SER A 7 0.08 36.74 10.31
N ASP A 8 0.61 35.97 9.35
CA ASP A 8 -0.04 35.76 8.05
C ASP A 8 -1.33 34.93 8.23
N THR A 9 -2.33 35.20 7.40
CA THR A 9 -3.54 34.36 7.33
C THR A 9 -3.27 33.14 6.46
N LEU A 10 -3.61 31.96 6.99
CA LEU A 10 -3.58 30.70 6.28
C LEU A 10 -4.97 30.32 5.79
N LEU A 11 -5.06 29.85 4.56
CA LEU A 11 -6.18 29.06 4.10
C LEU A 11 -5.87 27.59 4.38
N VAL A 12 -6.70 26.98 5.23
CA VAL A 12 -6.68 25.55 5.58
C VAL A 12 -7.79 24.87 4.80
N GLN A 13 -7.43 23.98 3.89
CA GLN A 13 -8.36 23.22 3.05
C GLN A 13 -8.22 21.73 3.35
N ARG A 14 -9.33 21.00 3.26
CA ARG A 14 -9.34 19.54 3.37
C ARG A 14 -8.43 18.92 2.32
N LYS A 15 -7.59 17.97 2.72
CA LYS A 15 -6.89 17.10 1.77
C LYS A 15 -7.78 15.88 1.47
N TYR A 16 -8.35 15.85 0.27
CA TYR A 16 -9.06 14.67 -0.23
C TYR A 16 -8.05 13.53 -0.52
N ASP A 17 -8.49 12.29 -0.27
CA ASP A 17 -7.76 11.07 -0.59
C ASP A 17 -8.31 10.52 -1.92
N GLY A 18 -7.69 10.95 -3.01
CA GLY A 18 -8.12 10.63 -4.34
C GLY A 18 -6.99 10.70 -5.35
N GLU A 19 -7.36 10.92 -6.61
CA GLU A 19 -6.39 11.16 -7.67
C GLU A 19 -6.44 12.62 -8.10
N GLY A 20 -5.30 13.31 -7.94
CA GLY A 20 -5.11 14.65 -8.49
C GLY A 20 -5.32 14.67 -10.00
N ALA A 21 -6.24 15.52 -10.45
CA ALA A 21 -6.69 15.61 -11.83
C ALA A 21 -6.58 17.05 -12.36
N LEU A 22 -6.24 17.14 -13.64
CA LEU A 22 -6.51 18.31 -14.47
C LEU A 22 -7.86 18.08 -15.16
N ILE A 23 -8.67 19.12 -15.28
CA ILE A 23 -9.96 19.07 -15.96
C ILE A 23 -9.97 20.11 -17.06
N TYR A 24 -10.13 19.65 -18.30
CA TYR A 24 -10.26 20.50 -19.46
C TYR A 24 -11.72 20.62 -19.85
N PHE A 25 -12.14 21.85 -20.18
CA PHE A 25 -13.46 22.17 -20.68
C PHE A 25 -13.37 23.15 -21.86
N ASP A 26 -14.16 22.91 -22.89
CA ASP A 26 -14.52 23.90 -23.91
C ASP A 26 -15.97 23.68 -24.39
N ALA A 27 -16.36 24.36 -25.48
CA ALA A 27 -17.70 24.26 -26.05
C ALA A 27 -18.14 22.81 -26.36
N GLU A 28 -17.21 21.96 -26.79
CA GLU A 28 -17.48 20.61 -27.28
C GLU A 28 -17.10 19.53 -26.26
N HIS A 29 -16.04 19.75 -25.48
CA HIS A 29 -15.38 18.71 -24.70
C HIS A 29 -15.34 19.05 -23.21
N CYS A 30 -15.53 18.03 -22.37
CA CYS A 30 -15.25 18.09 -20.94
C CYS A 30 -14.65 16.75 -20.49
N PHE A 31 -13.41 16.76 -20.03
CA PHE A 31 -12.72 15.56 -19.59
C PHE A 31 -11.69 15.86 -18.51
N SER A 32 -11.41 14.86 -17.67
CA SER A 32 -10.31 14.93 -16.71
C SER A 32 -9.14 14.08 -17.15
N PHE A 33 -7.93 14.44 -16.73
CA PHE A 33 -6.73 13.66 -16.97
C PHE A 33 -5.70 13.83 -15.85
N SER A 34 -4.89 12.80 -15.62
CA SER A 34 -3.79 12.87 -14.65
C SER A 34 -2.45 13.17 -15.32
N ALA A 35 -1.56 13.89 -14.62
CA ALA A 35 -0.20 14.18 -15.05
C ALA A 35 0.81 13.45 -14.14
N PRO A 36 1.93 12.92 -14.68
CA PRO A 36 2.34 12.98 -16.09
C PRO A 36 1.76 11.84 -16.96
N ALA A 37 1.02 10.90 -16.38
CA ALA A 37 0.58 9.68 -17.07
C ALA A 37 -0.37 9.92 -18.26
N GLY A 38 -1.02 11.08 -18.33
CA GLY A 38 -1.91 11.47 -19.43
C GLY A 38 -3.21 10.68 -19.50
N ARG A 39 -3.59 9.95 -18.43
CA ARG A 39 -4.77 9.07 -18.45
C ARG A 39 -6.04 9.90 -18.46
N VAL A 40 -6.82 9.82 -19.52
CA VAL A 40 -8.06 10.59 -19.73
C VAL A 40 -9.28 9.85 -19.21
N ARG A 41 -10.20 10.56 -18.57
CA ARG A 41 -11.50 10.07 -18.10
C ARG A 41 -12.63 10.95 -18.64
N VAL A 42 -13.67 10.30 -19.12
CA VAL A 42 -14.82 10.94 -19.79
C VAL A 42 -16.12 10.37 -19.26
N GLY A 43 -17.22 11.12 -19.41
CA GLY A 43 -18.57 10.58 -19.36
C GLY A 43 -19.16 10.24 -17.97
N TYR A 44 -18.46 10.51 -16.87
CA TYR A 44 -19.04 10.32 -15.53
C TYR A 44 -19.82 11.57 -15.05
N PRO A 45 -20.85 11.43 -14.20
CA PRO A 45 -21.79 12.52 -13.89
C PRO A 45 -21.17 13.81 -13.35
N ALA A 46 -20.09 13.73 -12.56
CA ALA A 46 -19.41 14.93 -12.07
C ALA A 46 -18.81 15.82 -13.18
N LEU A 47 -18.36 15.24 -14.31
CA LEU A 47 -17.90 16.04 -15.47
C LEU A 47 -19.06 16.73 -16.18
N GLN A 48 -20.23 16.10 -16.24
CA GLN A 48 -21.44 16.68 -16.83
C GLN A 48 -21.89 17.89 -16.00
N ALA A 49 -21.99 17.71 -14.67
CA ALA A 49 -22.32 18.80 -13.74
C ALA A 49 -21.32 19.95 -13.79
N LEU A 50 -20.02 19.66 -13.94
CA LEU A 50 -18.98 20.68 -14.11
C LEU A 50 -19.19 21.47 -15.40
N ALA A 51 -19.43 20.78 -16.53
CA ALA A 51 -19.64 21.42 -17.82
C ALA A 51 -20.90 22.30 -17.82
N GLU A 52 -22.00 21.85 -17.21
CA GLU A 52 -23.23 22.62 -17.07
C GLU A 52 -23.02 23.93 -16.30
N ARG A 53 -22.29 23.88 -15.17
CA ARG A 53 -21.99 25.08 -14.37
C ARG A 53 -21.11 26.08 -15.13
N LEU A 54 -20.09 25.60 -15.83
CA LEU A 54 -19.23 26.47 -16.64
C LEU A 54 -20.01 27.12 -17.80
N ARG A 55 -20.86 26.36 -18.50
CA ARG A 55 -21.73 26.91 -19.56
C ARG A 55 -22.72 27.94 -19.01
N ALA A 56 -23.34 27.66 -17.87
CA ALA A 56 -24.26 28.60 -17.22
C ALA A 56 -23.56 29.90 -16.81
N ALA A 57 -22.27 29.82 -16.44
CA ALA A 57 -21.43 30.98 -16.15
C ALA A 57 -20.88 31.69 -17.40
N GLY A 58 -21.18 31.21 -18.61
CA GLY A 58 -20.72 31.80 -19.87
C GLY A 58 -19.26 31.49 -20.23
N VAL A 59 -18.59 30.59 -19.50
CA VAL A 59 -17.20 30.20 -19.74
C VAL A 59 -17.11 29.44 -21.07
N GLN A 60 -16.17 29.83 -21.91
CA GLN A 60 -15.91 29.23 -23.23
C GLN A 60 -14.83 28.17 -23.17
N LYS A 61 -13.83 28.35 -22.29
CA LYS A 61 -12.69 27.43 -22.18
C LYS A 61 -12.10 27.46 -20.78
N ALA A 62 -11.76 26.31 -20.22
CA ALA A 62 -11.11 26.24 -18.91
C ALA A 62 -10.12 25.08 -18.81
N LEU A 63 -9.09 25.29 -17.98
CA LEU A 63 -8.24 24.23 -17.45
C LEU A 63 -8.19 24.39 -15.93
N LEU A 64 -8.77 23.42 -15.23
CA LEU A 64 -8.94 23.43 -13.77
C LEU A 64 -8.05 22.36 -13.13
N ARG A 65 -7.75 22.52 -11.83
CA ARG A 65 -7.18 21.47 -10.99
C ARG A 65 -8.17 21.07 -9.92
N GLY A 66 -8.27 19.78 -9.70
CA GLY A 66 -9.07 19.22 -8.62
C GLY A 66 -8.59 17.84 -8.21
N GLU A 67 -9.27 17.29 -7.22
CA GLU A 67 -9.14 15.90 -6.82
C GLU A 67 -10.37 15.14 -7.34
N LEU A 68 -10.14 14.04 -8.05
CA LEU A 68 -11.17 13.03 -8.28
C LEU A 68 -11.20 12.12 -7.06
N TYR A 69 -12.35 12.01 -6.40
CA TYR A 69 -12.48 11.21 -5.18
C TYR A 69 -13.80 10.44 -5.15
N LEU A 70 -13.88 9.48 -4.23
CA LEU A 70 -15.08 8.70 -3.95
C LEU A 70 -15.55 9.00 -2.53
N GLN A 71 -16.82 9.35 -2.39
CA GLN A 71 -17.50 9.27 -1.10
C GLN A 71 -17.94 7.81 -0.91
N ALA A 72 -17.19 7.05 -0.12
CA ALA A 72 -17.56 5.67 0.18
C ALA A 72 -18.48 5.61 1.40
N THR A 73 -19.50 4.76 1.31
CA THR A 73 -20.30 4.33 2.45
C THR A 73 -20.02 2.85 2.68
N ALA A 74 -19.63 2.49 3.90
CA ALA A 74 -19.48 1.11 4.33
C ALA A 74 -20.42 0.86 5.50
N GLN A 75 -21.36 -0.07 5.37
CA GLN A 75 -22.30 -0.45 6.44
C GLN A 75 -23.13 0.72 7.01
N GLY A 76 -23.40 1.75 6.21
CA GLY A 76 -24.14 2.94 6.64
C GLY A 76 -23.28 4.04 7.28
N GLU A 77 -21.97 3.81 7.43
CA GLU A 77 -21.01 4.81 7.88
C GLU A 77 -20.21 5.36 6.70
N GLU A 78 -19.97 6.67 6.70
CA GLU A 78 -19.08 7.30 5.72
C GLU A 78 -17.64 6.83 5.97
N ARG A 79 -17.02 6.23 4.95
CA ARG A 79 -15.62 5.84 4.97
C ARG A 79 -14.87 6.63 3.90
N ARG A 80 -13.62 7.00 4.22
CA ARG A 80 -12.67 7.50 3.23
C ARG A 80 -12.31 6.38 2.24
N ALA A 81 -12.65 6.55 0.96
CA ALA A 81 -12.11 5.72 -0.11
C ALA A 81 -10.67 6.15 -0.39
N GLY A 82 -9.75 5.18 -0.54
CA GLY A 82 -8.36 5.50 -0.90
C GLY A 82 -8.17 5.66 -2.42
N VAL A 83 -7.10 6.34 -2.82
CA VAL A 83 -6.74 6.53 -4.25
C VAL A 83 -6.78 5.25 -5.10
N SER A 84 -6.37 4.08 -4.57
CA SER A 84 -6.43 2.80 -5.29
C SER A 84 -7.86 2.45 -5.72
N GLU A 85 -8.84 2.72 -4.87
CA GLU A 85 -10.25 2.46 -5.14
C GLU A 85 -10.81 3.45 -6.15
N VAL A 86 -10.46 4.73 -6.01
CA VAL A 86 -10.81 5.78 -6.99
C VAL A 86 -10.31 5.39 -8.38
N ILE A 87 -9.04 4.98 -8.49
CA ILE A 87 -8.45 4.52 -9.75
C ILE A 87 -9.26 3.34 -10.30
N ARG A 88 -9.47 2.28 -9.50
CA ARG A 88 -10.22 1.09 -9.92
C ARG A 88 -11.61 1.46 -10.45
N VAL A 89 -12.38 2.22 -9.68
CA VAL A 89 -13.74 2.64 -10.06
C VAL A 89 -13.72 3.50 -11.32
N SER A 90 -12.78 4.44 -11.44
CA SER A 90 -12.70 5.34 -12.60
C SER A 90 -12.41 4.63 -13.93
N PHE A 91 -11.88 3.40 -13.91
CA PHE A 91 -11.56 2.62 -15.12
C PHE A 91 -12.49 1.44 -15.35
N SER A 92 -12.94 0.77 -14.29
CA SER A 92 -13.67 -0.49 -14.40
C SER A 92 -14.95 -0.51 -13.56
N GLY A 93 -15.39 0.64 -13.05
CA GLY A 93 -16.64 0.76 -12.30
C GLY A 93 -17.86 0.59 -13.21
N ALA A 94 -18.93 0.02 -12.65
CA ALA A 94 -20.24 0.06 -13.30
C ALA A 94 -20.81 1.48 -13.28
N ALA A 95 -21.91 1.71 -14.02
CA ALA A 95 -22.56 3.03 -14.08
C ALA A 95 -22.88 3.61 -12.68
N ASP A 96 -23.40 2.78 -11.78
CA ASP A 96 -23.72 3.18 -10.40
C ASP A 96 -22.46 3.52 -9.58
N ASP A 97 -21.34 2.87 -9.84
CA ASP A 97 -20.06 3.21 -9.19
C ASP A 97 -19.51 4.54 -9.71
N LEU A 98 -19.59 4.75 -11.02
CA LEU A 98 -19.15 6.00 -11.65
C LEU A 98 -20.01 7.19 -11.20
N ALA A 99 -21.28 6.98 -10.89
CA ALA A 99 -22.17 8.00 -10.35
C ALA A 99 -21.76 8.51 -8.95
N ARG A 100 -20.92 7.75 -8.23
CA ARG A 100 -20.38 8.14 -6.92
C ARG A 100 -19.07 8.92 -7.01
N LEU A 101 -18.46 9.03 -8.20
CA LEU A 101 -17.26 9.84 -8.38
C LEU A 101 -17.61 11.32 -8.29
N LYS A 102 -16.82 12.05 -7.49
CA LYS A 102 -16.97 13.49 -7.26
C LYS A 102 -15.68 14.24 -7.62
N LEU A 103 -15.83 15.54 -7.88
CA LEU A 103 -14.72 16.45 -8.17
C LEU A 103 -14.65 17.58 -7.15
N ALA A 104 -13.53 17.63 -6.43
CA ALA A 104 -13.17 18.69 -5.49
C ALA A 104 -12.16 19.64 -6.13
N LEU A 105 -12.58 20.83 -6.55
CA LEU A 105 -11.78 21.79 -7.32
C LEU A 105 -11.02 22.75 -6.40
N PHE A 106 -9.72 22.94 -6.67
CA PHE A 106 -8.85 23.77 -5.83
C PHE A 106 -7.95 24.73 -6.61
N ASP A 107 -7.94 24.73 -7.94
CA ASP A 107 -7.14 25.70 -8.70
C ASP A 107 -7.72 25.94 -10.10
N ILE A 108 -7.37 27.10 -10.67
CA ILE A 108 -7.68 27.45 -12.06
C ILE A 108 -6.34 27.71 -12.75
N VAL A 109 -6.02 26.92 -13.77
CA VAL A 109 -4.81 27.10 -14.59
C VAL A 109 -5.09 28.08 -15.73
N MET A 110 -6.26 27.97 -16.36
CA MET A 110 -6.67 28.83 -17.45
C MET A 110 -8.18 29.01 -17.47
N LEU A 111 -8.61 30.22 -17.84
CA LEU A 111 -10.00 30.57 -18.05
C LEU A 111 -10.12 31.45 -19.31
N ASP A 112 -11.01 31.09 -20.22
CA ASP A 112 -11.26 31.73 -21.52
C ASP A 112 -9.98 32.04 -22.31
N GLY A 113 -9.03 31.09 -22.28
CA GLY A 113 -7.75 31.19 -22.96
C GLY A 113 -6.68 32.01 -22.22
N ARG A 114 -7.03 32.65 -21.10
CA ARG A 114 -6.08 33.40 -20.25
C ARG A 114 -5.41 32.47 -19.24
N ASP A 115 -4.08 32.46 -19.22
CA ASP A 115 -3.29 31.77 -18.19
C ASP A 115 -3.39 32.48 -16.83
N LEU A 116 -3.84 31.75 -15.81
CA LEU A 116 -4.02 32.28 -14.45
C LEU A 116 -2.91 31.83 -13.49
N ARG A 117 -1.92 31.03 -13.92
CA ARG A 117 -0.76 30.68 -13.08
C ARG A 117 0.03 31.90 -12.57
N PRO A 118 0.14 33.03 -13.29
CA PRO A 118 0.76 34.23 -12.73
C PRO A 118 0.01 34.83 -11.53
N GLN A 119 -1.27 34.51 -11.33
CA GLN A 119 -2.10 35.02 -10.23
C GLN A 119 -1.95 34.22 -8.93
N GLN A 120 -1.01 33.26 -8.84
CA GLN A 120 -0.79 32.47 -7.63
C GLN A 120 -0.36 33.31 -6.40
N ALA A 121 0.02 34.58 -6.60
CA ALA A 121 0.25 35.55 -5.51
C ALA A 121 -1.04 36.22 -4.98
N ASP A 122 -2.18 36.03 -5.65
CA ASP A 122 -3.52 36.40 -5.18
C ASP A 122 -4.45 35.18 -5.30
N TYR A 123 -4.09 34.12 -4.59
CA TYR A 123 -4.85 32.87 -4.62
C TYR A 123 -6.26 33.03 -4.03
N GLY A 124 -6.49 34.06 -3.22
CA GLY A 124 -7.82 34.41 -2.70
C GLY A 124 -8.84 34.65 -3.82
N SER A 125 -8.44 35.34 -4.88
CA SER A 125 -9.29 35.56 -6.07
C SER A 125 -9.65 34.25 -6.78
N THR A 126 -8.71 33.31 -6.89
CA THR A 126 -8.93 31.99 -7.49
C THR A 126 -9.93 31.18 -6.69
N VAL A 127 -9.82 31.19 -5.36
CA VAL A 127 -10.78 30.51 -4.47
C VAL A 127 -12.16 31.10 -4.61
N ALA A 128 -12.29 32.44 -4.55
CA ALA A 128 -13.59 33.10 -4.71
C ALA A 128 -14.25 32.78 -6.07
N GLN A 129 -13.47 32.69 -7.14
CA GLN A 129 -13.98 32.32 -8.46
C GLN A 129 -14.44 30.86 -8.53
N LEU A 130 -13.71 29.93 -7.91
CA LEU A 130 -14.13 28.54 -7.80
C LEU A 130 -15.43 28.41 -6.98
N GLU A 131 -15.51 29.10 -5.84
CA GLU A 131 -16.70 29.12 -4.98
C GLU A 131 -17.92 29.71 -5.73
N GLN A 132 -17.72 30.75 -6.55
CA GLN A 132 -18.76 31.34 -7.37
C GLN A 132 -19.30 30.36 -8.42
N PHE A 133 -18.42 29.60 -9.10
CA PHE A 133 -18.85 28.66 -10.13
C PHE A 133 -19.45 27.37 -9.57
N PHE A 134 -18.89 26.85 -8.47
CA PHE A 134 -19.16 25.48 -8.03
C PHE A 134 -19.80 25.39 -6.64
N GLY A 135 -19.77 26.44 -5.83
CA GLY A 135 -20.13 26.37 -4.42
C GLY A 135 -19.20 25.44 -3.62
N THR A 136 -19.48 25.23 -2.35
CA THR A 136 -18.63 24.42 -1.44
C THR A 136 -19.37 23.24 -0.80
N ASP A 137 -20.56 22.88 -1.30
CA ASP A 137 -21.35 21.77 -0.78
C ASP A 137 -20.72 20.43 -1.20
N GLU A 138 -20.11 19.71 -0.26
CA GLU A 138 -19.48 18.40 -0.49
C GLU A 138 -20.49 17.32 -0.94
N ASN A 139 -21.80 17.55 -0.77
CA ASN A 139 -22.84 16.65 -1.28
C ASN A 139 -23.01 16.74 -2.80
N ALA A 140 -22.62 17.86 -3.41
CA ALA A 140 -22.67 18.03 -4.85
C ALA A 140 -21.66 17.11 -5.58
N LEU A 141 -21.94 16.79 -6.85
CA LEU A 141 -21.03 16.00 -7.70
C LEU A 141 -19.72 16.73 -8.02
N VAL A 142 -19.77 18.06 -8.05
CA VAL A 142 -18.62 18.95 -8.23
C VAL A 142 -18.77 20.14 -7.30
N HIS A 143 -17.69 20.50 -6.62
CA HIS A 143 -17.65 21.64 -5.71
C HIS A 143 -16.23 22.21 -5.64
N ALA A 144 -16.10 23.45 -5.19
CA ALA A 144 -14.84 24.01 -4.73
C ALA A 144 -14.47 23.43 -3.36
N VAL A 145 -13.17 23.24 -3.11
CA VAL A 145 -12.69 22.80 -1.79
C VAL A 145 -12.95 23.88 -0.76
N ALA A 146 -13.83 23.58 0.20
CA ALA A 146 -14.10 24.45 1.34
C ALA A 146 -12.79 24.72 2.11
N GLY A 147 -12.60 25.97 2.53
CA GLY A 147 -11.41 26.38 3.26
C GLY A 147 -11.72 27.30 4.43
N ARG A 148 -11.00 27.10 5.53
CA ARG A 148 -11.03 27.98 6.70
C ARG A 148 -9.85 28.94 6.64
N ARG A 149 -10.13 30.24 6.80
CA ARG A 149 -9.09 31.27 6.94
C ARG A 149 -8.79 31.42 8.42
N VAL A 150 -7.56 31.12 8.84
CA VAL A 150 -7.14 31.13 10.25
C VAL A 150 -5.79 31.85 10.41
N ALA A 151 -5.51 32.35 11.60
CA ALA A 151 -4.16 32.82 11.92
C ALA A 151 -3.19 31.63 12.00
N GLU A 152 -1.88 31.83 11.76
CA GLU A 152 -0.89 30.74 11.87
C GLU A 152 -0.90 30.07 13.27
N SER A 153 -1.20 30.84 14.31
CA SER A 153 -1.34 30.33 15.69
C SER A 153 -2.52 29.37 15.91
N GLU A 154 -3.55 29.44 15.06
CA GLU A 154 -4.76 28.62 15.16
C GLU A 154 -4.67 27.34 14.31
N LEU A 155 -3.59 27.19 13.53
CA LEU A 155 -3.37 26.05 12.66
C LEU A 155 -3.50 24.68 13.36
N PRO A 156 -2.96 24.46 14.59
CA PRO A 156 -3.12 23.16 15.25
C PRO A 156 -4.59 22.77 15.47
N ALA A 157 -5.41 23.71 15.96
CA ALA A 157 -6.83 23.45 16.19
C ALA A 157 -7.61 23.24 14.88
N ALA A 158 -7.27 23.99 13.83
CA ALA A 158 -7.86 23.80 12.50
C ALA A 158 -7.51 22.44 11.91
N PHE A 159 -6.24 22.01 12.05
CA PHE A 159 -5.78 20.68 11.63
C PHE A 159 -6.52 19.58 12.38
N ASP A 160 -6.57 19.63 13.71
CA ASP A 160 -7.26 18.61 14.52
C ASP A 160 -8.73 18.47 14.13
N ALA A 161 -9.43 19.58 13.90
CA ALA A 161 -10.82 19.56 13.47
C ALA A 161 -11.02 18.85 12.12
N GLU A 162 -10.12 19.06 11.14
CA GLU A 162 -10.18 18.37 9.84
C GLU A 162 -9.90 16.86 10.00
N ILE A 163 -8.94 16.48 10.84
CA ILE A 163 -8.64 15.06 11.10
C ILE A 163 -9.81 14.36 11.80
N GLN A 164 -10.46 15.02 12.77
CA GLN A 164 -11.66 14.48 13.43
C GLN A 164 -12.85 14.36 12.47
N ALA A 165 -12.93 15.23 11.45
CA ALA A 165 -13.89 15.11 10.35
C ALA A 165 -13.50 14.04 9.30
N GLY A 166 -12.46 13.25 9.55
CA GLY A 166 -12.02 12.15 8.69
C GLY A 166 -11.20 12.58 7.47
N ALA A 167 -10.63 13.78 7.46
CA ALA A 167 -9.69 14.19 6.42
C ALA A 167 -8.38 13.38 6.49
N GLU A 168 -7.74 13.12 5.34
CA GLU A 168 -6.39 12.52 5.29
C GLU A 168 -5.33 13.48 5.86
N GLY A 169 -5.63 14.77 5.84
CA GLY A 169 -4.76 15.87 6.21
C GLY A 169 -5.35 17.18 5.73
N VAL A 170 -4.51 18.20 5.68
CA VAL A 170 -4.87 19.53 5.18
C VAL A 170 -3.89 20.01 4.12
N VAL A 171 -4.38 20.82 3.21
CA VAL A 171 -3.58 21.66 2.32
C VAL A 171 -3.61 23.07 2.88
N LEU A 172 -2.42 23.65 3.11
CA LEU A 172 -2.25 25.01 3.57
C LEU A 172 -1.75 25.89 2.45
N ARG A 173 -2.31 27.09 2.33
CA ARG A 173 -1.77 28.14 1.46
C ARG A 173 -1.81 29.47 2.20
N ARG A 174 -0.79 30.30 1.97
CA ARG A 174 -0.88 31.74 2.27
C ARG A 174 -1.54 32.39 1.07
N LEU A 175 -2.58 33.19 1.27
CA LEU A 175 -3.37 33.74 0.15
C LEU A 175 -2.56 34.70 -0.74
N ASN A 176 -1.49 35.28 -0.18
CA ASN A 176 -0.60 36.24 -0.84
C ASN A 176 0.68 35.61 -1.41
N ARG A 177 0.81 34.28 -1.43
CA ARG A 177 2.01 33.57 -1.94
C ARG A 177 1.61 32.30 -2.68
N ALA A 178 2.42 31.90 -3.65
CA ALA A 178 2.20 30.68 -4.44
C ALA A 178 2.49 29.36 -3.69
N GLU A 179 2.98 29.45 -2.45
CA GLU A 179 3.41 28.29 -1.67
C GLU A 179 2.21 27.50 -1.14
N ALA A 180 2.26 26.18 -1.30
CA ALA A 180 1.29 25.26 -0.72
C ALA A 180 2.02 24.17 0.07
N TRP A 181 1.46 23.83 1.24
CA TRP A 181 1.95 22.75 2.08
C TRP A 181 0.87 21.69 2.25
N LYS A 182 1.28 20.42 2.32
CA LYS A 182 0.42 19.32 2.73
C LYS A 182 0.85 18.92 4.13
N ILE A 183 -0.07 18.95 5.08
CA ILE A 183 0.17 18.46 6.45
C ILE A 183 -0.73 17.26 6.66
N LYS A 184 -0.15 16.15 7.10
CA LYS A 184 -0.85 14.90 7.39
C LYS A 184 -0.52 14.44 8.81
N PRO A 185 -1.38 13.62 9.43
CA PRO A 185 -1.05 12.97 10.69
C PRO A 185 0.25 12.16 10.57
N LEU A 186 1.06 12.20 11.61
CA LEU A 186 2.21 11.34 11.78
C LEU A 186 1.87 10.33 12.87
N ARG A 187 1.76 9.05 12.49
CA ARG A 187 1.61 7.95 13.44
C ARG A 187 2.98 7.37 13.74
N THR A 188 3.25 7.16 15.03
CA THR A 188 4.44 6.46 15.51
C THR A 188 4.03 5.13 16.11
N VAL A 189 4.68 4.04 15.71
CA VAL A 189 4.45 2.70 16.25
C VAL A 189 5.79 2.09 16.61
N ASP A 190 5.94 1.65 17.86
CA ASP A 190 7.14 0.90 18.25
C ASP A 190 6.92 -0.59 17.96
N ALA A 191 7.83 -1.20 17.18
CA ALA A 191 7.71 -2.57 16.72
C ALA A 191 9.02 -3.35 16.93
N VAL A 192 8.92 -4.64 17.23
CA VAL A 192 10.09 -5.51 17.41
C VAL A 192 10.70 -5.80 16.05
N LEU A 193 12.03 -5.69 15.95
CA LEU A 193 12.78 -6.16 14.80
C LEU A 193 12.90 -7.68 14.85
N ILE A 194 12.37 -8.36 13.84
CA ILE A 194 12.35 -9.83 13.76
C ILE A 194 13.06 -10.39 12.53
N GLY A 195 13.45 -9.53 11.58
CA GLY A 195 14.16 -9.95 10.39
C GLY A 195 14.67 -8.79 9.55
N TYR A 196 15.49 -9.08 8.54
CA TYR A 196 16.00 -8.09 7.61
C TYR A 196 16.34 -8.70 6.26
N VAL A 197 16.51 -7.84 5.26
CA VAL A 197 16.90 -8.19 3.89
C VAL A 197 18.22 -7.51 3.61
N GLU A 198 19.20 -8.26 3.11
CA GLU A 198 20.44 -7.70 2.60
C GLU A 198 20.28 -7.20 1.16
N GLY A 199 21.08 -6.22 0.75
CA GLY A 199 21.16 -5.86 -0.66
C GLY A 199 22.04 -4.66 -0.95
N ASP A 200 22.25 -4.44 -2.24
CA ASP A 200 23.01 -3.30 -2.75
C ASP A 200 22.21 -2.00 -2.71
N PHE A 201 22.90 -0.89 -2.42
CA PHE A 201 22.40 0.48 -2.53
C PHE A 201 23.58 1.41 -2.83
N GLU A 202 23.45 2.30 -3.82
CA GLU A 202 24.49 3.30 -4.18
C GLU A 202 25.95 2.77 -4.27
N GLY A 203 26.13 1.51 -4.72
CA GLY A 203 27.45 0.88 -4.83
C GLY A 203 28.01 0.30 -3.52
N GLN A 204 27.21 0.31 -2.45
CA GLN A 204 27.49 -0.30 -1.16
C GLN A 204 26.55 -1.48 -0.90
N PHE A 205 26.89 -2.31 0.10
CA PHE A 205 26.09 -3.45 0.52
C PHE A 205 25.72 -3.33 2.00
N GLY A 206 24.46 -3.58 2.34
CA GLY A 206 23.96 -3.41 3.70
C GLY A 206 22.53 -3.90 3.85
N VAL A 207 21.85 -3.42 4.89
CA VAL A 207 20.42 -3.69 5.07
C VAL A 207 19.60 -2.93 4.03
N ALA A 208 18.89 -3.66 3.17
CA ALA A 208 17.93 -3.11 2.22
C ALA A 208 16.60 -2.76 2.91
N SER A 209 16.14 -3.63 3.80
CA SER A 209 14.93 -3.38 4.61
C SER A 209 14.87 -4.23 5.88
N LEU A 210 14.06 -3.80 6.84
CA LEU A 210 13.82 -4.42 8.14
C LEU A 210 12.39 -4.97 8.21
N LEU A 211 12.22 -6.21 8.67
CA LEU A 211 10.92 -6.81 8.97
C LEU A 211 10.60 -6.65 10.46
N THR A 212 9.45 -6.07 10.77
CA THR A 212 9.02 -5.83 12.16
C THR A 212 7.75 -6.59 12.52
N ALA A 213 7.51 -6.73 13.83
CA ALA A 213 6.31 -7.33 14.38
C ALA A 213 5.84 -6.61 15.66
N LEU A 214 4.56 -6.78 15.96
CA LEU A 214 3.93 -6.31 17.19
C LEU A 214 3.59 -7.50 18.10
N VAL A 215 3.64 -7.29 19.40
CA VAL A 215 3.60 -8.33 20.42
C VAL A 215 2.22 -8.37 21.06
N TYR A 216 1.62 -9.55 21.11
CA TYR A 216 0.44 -9.78 21.95
C TYR A 216 0.86 -9.88 23.42
N PRO A 217 -0.01 -9.49 24.37
CA PRO A 217 0.16 -9.80 25.79
C PRO A 217 0.61 -11.24 26.07
N ASP A 218 1.38 -11.40 27.15
CA ASP A 218 1.88 -12.70 27.60
C ASP A 218 0.73 -13.68 27.91
N GLY A 219 1.00 -14.97 27.71
CA GLY A 219 0.01 -16.05 27.77
C GLY A 219 0.63 -17.39 27.39
N GLU A 220 -0.13 -18.47 27.48
CA GLU A 220 0.35 -19.84 27.20
C GLU A 220 0.81 -20.04 25.75
N GLY A 221 1.83 -20.87 25.53
CA GLY A 221 2.32 -21.21 24.19
C GLY A 221 3.32 -20.21 23.59
N GLY A 222 4.18 -19.61 24.43
CA GLY A 222 5.24 -18.69 24.01
C GLY A 222 4.75 -17.25 23.80
N ARG A 223 5.66 -16.37 23.35
CA ARG A 223 5.30 -15.00 22.99
C ARG A 223 4.79 -14.95 21.56
N TRP A 224 3.60 -14.39 21.38
CA TRP A 224 2.95 -14.30 20.08
C TRP A 224 3.22 -12.93 19.46
N LEU A 225 3.61 -12.94 18.18
CA LEU A 225 3.95 -11.74 17.43
C LEU A 225 3.20 -11.73 16.11
N GLN A 226 2.58 -10.61 15.78
CA GLN A 226 2.00 -10.34 14.47
C GLN A 226 2.99 -9.54 13.65
N THR A 227 3.47 -10.10 12.54
CA THR A 227 4.26 -9.32 11.57
C THR A 227 3.49 -8.06 11.15
N PHE A 228 4.18 -6.92 11.11
CA PHE A 228 3.51 -5.63 10.96
C PHE A 228 3.87 -4.95 9.64
N VAL A 229 5.12 -4.51 9.47
CA VAL A 229 5.54 -3.84 8.25
C VAL A 229 7.01 -4.13 7.95
N ARG A 230 7.33 -4.16 6.66
CA ARG A 230 8.71 -4.13 6.19
C ARG A 230 9.09 -2.70 5.82
N VAL A 231 10.14 -2.16 6.42
CA VAL A 231 10.60 -0.79 6.18
C VAL A 231 11.97 -0.77 5.54
N GLY A 232 12.07 -0.16 4.36
CA GLY A 232 13.34 0.08 3.67
C GLY A 232 13.70 1.57 3.58
N SER A 233 12.81 2.47 3.99
CA SER A 233 13.00 3.92 3.99
C SER A 233 13.32 4.42 5.40
N GLY A 234 13.96 5.60 5.48
CA GLY A 234 14.31 6.25 6.75
C GLY A 234 15.66 5.84 7.34
N LEU A 235 16.30 4.78 6.83
CA LEU A 235 17.68 4.45 7.15
C LEU A 235 18.65 5.31 6.31
N SER A 236 19.64 5.89 6.97
CA SER A 236 20.84 6.42 6.32
C SER A 236 21.77 5.29 5.87
N ASP A 237 22.67 5.59 4.92
CA ASP A 237 23.63 4.62 4.40
C ASP A 237 24.55 4.05 5.48
N ALA A 238 24.99 4.90 6.42
CA ALA A 238 25.78 4.47 7.56
C ALA A 238 25.00 3.50 8.47
N GLU A 239 23.71 3.75 8.71
CA GLU A 239 22.86 2.84 9.47
C GLU A 239 22.65 1.51 8.75
N ARG A 240 22.50 1.50 7.42
CA ARG A 240 22.36 0.25 6.65
C ARG A 240 23.56 -0.67 6.81
N ILE A 241 24.77 -0.10 6.81
CA ILE A 241 26.01 -0.86 6.99
C ILE A 241 26.13 -1.31 8.45
N ALA A 242 26.00 -0.38 9.40
CA ALA A 242 26.18 -0.69 10.82
C ALA A 242 25.17 -1.73 11.32
N MET A 243 23.90 -1.63 10.90
CA MET A 243 22.88 -2.62 11.26
C MET A 243 23.19 -3.98 10.64
N LEU A 244 23.77 -4.05 9.45
CA LEU A 244 24.10 -5.34 8.84
C LEU A 244 25.05 -6.15 9.75
N ASP A 245 26.12 -5.50 10.21
CA ASP A 245 27.10 -6.12 11.10
C ASP A 245 26.50 -6.51 12.46
N GLN A 246 25.61 -5.68 13.00
CA GLN A 246 24.92 -5.96 14.27
C GLN A 246 23.91 -7.11 14.17
N LEU A 247 23.22 -7.26 13.03
CA LEU A 247 22.10 -8.20 12.88
C LEU A 247 22.54 -9.56 12.36
N ARG A 248 23.64 -9.67 11.61
CA ARG A 248 24.19 -10.96 11.12
C ARG A 248 24.39 -12.01 12.23
N PRO A 249 24.98 -11.68 13.40
CA PRO A 249 25.16 -12.66 14.47
C PRO A 249 23.86 -13.10 15.15
N LEU A 250 22.76 -12.37 14.95
CA LEU A 250 21.47 -12.63 15.59
C LEU A 250 20.56 -13.52 14.74
N ARG A 251 21.04 -14.01 13.58
CA ARG A 251 20.27 -14.87 12.69
C ARG A 251 19.88 -16.18 13.36
N VAL A 252 18.65 -16.60 13.09
CA VAL A 252 18.09 -17.87 13.51
C VAL A 252 17.25 -18.45 12.38
N ASP A 253 16.88 -19.72 12.48
CA ASP A 253 16.07 -20.39 11.45
C ASP A 253 14.73 -19.68 11.27
N ALA A 254 14.35 -19.50 10.00
CA ALA A 254 13.09 -18.88 9.63
C ALA A 254 11.93 -19.86 9.82
N PRO A 255 10.79 -19.43 10.40
CA PRO A 255 9.62 -20.30 10.57
C PRO A 255 8.91 -20.61 9.26
N LEU A 256 9.20 -19.84 8.21
CA LEU A 256 8.73 -20.01 6.85
C LEU A 256 9.67 -19.28 5.89
N ALA A 257 9.81 -19.78 4.67
CA ALA A 257 10.54 -19.07 3.62
C ALA A 257 9.81 -17.77 3.25
N MET A 258 10.50 -16.64 3.33
CA MET A 258 9.96 -15.33 2.95
C MET A 258 10.96 -14.59 2.08
N THR A 259 10.44 -13.83 1.12
CA THR A 259 11.24 -12.94 0.28
C THR A 259 10.69 -11.53 0.27
N ASP A 260 11.54 -10.60 -0.11
CA ASP A 260 11.12 -9.25 -0.43
C ASP A 260 10.42 -9.16 -1.80
N SER A 261 9.99 -7.95 -2.18
CA SER A 261 9.34 -7.73 -3.48
C SER A 261 10.26 -7.95 -4.69
N SER A 262 11.58 -8.05 -4.46
CA SER A 262 12.59 -8.33 -5.47
C SER A 262 13.05 -9.79 -5.44
N GLY A 263 12.42 -10.63 -4.61
CA GLY A 263 12.76 -12.05 -4.46
C GLY A 263 13.97 -12.32 -3.54
N ARG A 264 14.50 -11.32 -2.84
CA ARG A 264 15.62 -11.50 -1.89
C ARG A 264 15.12 -12.10 -0.60
N GLU A 265 15.89 -13.02 -0.02
CA GLU A 265 15.53 -13.69 1.23
C GLU A 265 15.37 -12.71 2.40
N ILE A 266 14.39 -12.98 3.27
CA ILE A 266 14.29 -12.33 4.58
C ILE A 266 14.97 -13.22 5.61
N HIS A 267 16.07 -12.74 6.19
CA HIS A 267 16.76 -13.41 7.28
C HIS A 267 16.05 -13.11 8.61
N PHE A 268 15.62 -14.15 9.31
CA PHE A 268 14.98 -14.03 10.62
C PHE A 268 16.02 -13.85 11.73
N LEU A 269 15.61 -13.15 12.77
CA LEU A 269 16.44 -12.77 13.90
C LEU A 269 15.85 -13.28 15.20
N LYS A 270 16.72 -13.53 16.18
CA LYS A 270 16.31 -13.56 17.58
C LYS A 270 15.72 -12.20 17.97
N PRO A 271 14.45 -12.11 18.42
CA PRO A 271 13.83 -10.87 18.87
C PRO A 271 14.62 -10.20 19.99
N ARG A 272 15.01 -8.94 19.78
CA ARG A 272 15.77 -8.17 20.78
C ARG A 272 15.47 -6.69 20.71
N HIS A 273 15.54 -6.15 19.50
CA HIS A 273 15.52 -4.72 19.27
C HIS A 273 14.10 -4.22 19.02
N VAL A 274 13.77 -3.06 19.59
CA VAL A 274 12.52 -2.32 19.28
C VAL A 274 12.88 -1.14 18.40
N LEU A 275 12.10 -0.92 17.35
CA LEU A 275 12.26 0.18 16.40
C LEU A 275 11.05 1.10 16.50
N GLU A 276 11.30 2.41 16.50
CA GLU A 276 10.25 3.39 16.26
C GLU A 276 10.03 3.49 14.76
N LEU A 277 8.80 3.24 14.33
CA LEU A 277 8.35 3.38 12.96
C LEU A 277 7.43 4.58 12.85
N GLN A 278 7.54 5.32 11.75
CA GLN A 278 6.65 6.43 11.44
C GLN A 278 5.88 6.14 10.16
N GLY A 279 4.60 6.49 10.12
CA GLY A 279 3.76 6.39 8.93
C GLY A 279 2.58 7.35 9.00
N GLU A 280 1.73 7.32 7.97
CA GLU A 280 0.61 8.27 7.87
C GLU A 280 -0.69 7.68 8.42
N ASP A 281 -1.02 6.44 8.06
CA ASP A 281 -2.33 5.83 8.33
C ASP A 281 -2.25 4.31 8.54
N LEU A 282 -3.30 3.72 9.12
CA LEU A 282 -3.46 2.28 9.29
C LEU A 282 -4.52 1.76 8.31
N ILE A 283 -4.06 1.03 7.28
CA ILE A 283 -4.93 0.47 6.25
C ILE A 283 -5.39 -0.92 6.69
N HIS A 284 -6.64 -1.02 7.17
CA HIS A 284 -7.24 -2.28 7.64
C HIS A 284 -7.64 -3.24 6.50
N ALA A 285 -8.16 -2.67 5.41
CA ALA A 285 -8.64 -3.43 4.27
C ALA A 285 -8.45 -2.63 2.98
N GLU A 286 -8.11 -3.34 1.91
CA GLU A 286 -7.98 -2.79 0.55
C GLU A 286 -8.90 -3.61 -0.38
N GLY A 287 -9.74 -2.92 -1.16
CA GLY A 287 -10.72 -3.58 -2.02
C GLY A 287 -11.72 -4.49 -1.27
N GLY A 288 -12.08 -4.13 -0.03
CA GLY A 288 -13.03 -4.88 0.80
C GLY A 288 -12.45 -6.14 1.46
N ARG A 289 -11.17 -6.46 1.25
CA ARG A 289 -10.50 -7.60 1.89
C ARG A 289 -9.57 -7.14 3.00
N ALA A 290 -9.69 -7.75 4.17
CA ALA A 290 -8.79 -7.49 5.29
C ALA A 290 -7.35 -7.84 4.91
N GLN A 291 -6.41 -6.97 5.26
CA GLN A 291 -4.99 -7.27 5.15
C GLN A 291 -4.65 -8.36 6.16
N ARG A 292 -3.95 -9.42 5.71
CA ARG A 292 -3.56 -10.54 6.58
C ARG A 292 -2.04 -10.68 6.57
N THR A 293 -1.46 -10.80 7.75
CA THR A 293 -0.01 -10.99 7.92
C THR A 293 0.28 -12.21 8.79
N GLN A 294 1.55 -12.58 8.91
CA GLN A 294 1.97 -13.78 9.63
C GLN A 294 1.82 -13.59 11.13
N LEU A 295 1.11 -14.52 11.77
CA LEU A 295 1.13 -14.75 13.21
C LEU A 295 2.23 -15.75 13.52
N LEU A 296 3.14 -15.38 14.41
CA LEU A 296 4.31 -16.14 14.81
C LEU A 296 4.33 -16.35 16.32
N SER A 297 4.99 -17.40 16.79
CA SER A 297 5.44 -17.51 18.18
C SER A 297 6.95 -17.57 18.28
N TRP A 298 7.50 -16.92 19.30
CA TRP A 298 8.89 -17.05 19.72
C TRP A 298 8.99 -17.77 21.05
N ASP A 299 9.94 -18.69 21.10
CA ASP A 299 10.39 -19.39 22.29
C ASP A 299 11.93 -19.46 22.29
N GLU A 300 12.58 -19.32 23.45
CA GLU A 300 14.04 -19.27 23.52
C GLU A 300 14.70 -20.59 23.13
N ASP A 301 14.04 -21.72 23.45
CA ASP A 301 14.60 -23.06 23.22
C ASP A 301 14.25 -23.58 21.82
N SER A 302 13.03 -23.33 21.36
CA SER A 302 12.52 -23.85 20.08
C SER A 302 12.48 -22.85 18.94
N GLY A 303 12.82 -21.59 19.20
CA GLY A 303 12.92 -20.53 18.19
C GLY A 303 11.56 -20.09 17.63
N TRP A 304 11.54 -19.75 16.35
CA TRP A 304 10.34 -19.28 15.67
C TRP A 304 9.42 -20.41 15.23
N ARG A 305 8.11 -20.19 15.37
CA ARG A 305 7.08 -21.04 14.74
C ARG A 305 6.03 -20.18 14.04
N PHE A 306 5.62 -20.62 12.86
CA PHE A 306 4.51 -20.02 12.13
C PHE A 306 3.18 -20.58 12.64
N LEU A 307 2.25 -19.70 13.03
CA LEU A 307 0.95 -20.08 13.58
C LEU A 307 -0.22 -19.84 12.62
N GLY A 308 0.00 -19.15 11.50
CA GLY A 308 -1.02 -18.88 10.49
C GLY A 308 -1.07 -17.42 10.06
N LEU A 309 -2.13 -17.07 9.32
CA LEU A 309 -2.37 -15.70 8.85
C LEU A 309 -3.54 -15.07 9.58
N GLN A 310 -3.34 -13.88 10.14
CA GLN A 310 -4.36 -13.13 10.88
C GLN A 310 -4.52 -11.73 10.31
N ALA A 311 -5.70 -11.15 10.50
CA ALA A 311 -5.97 -9.79 10.07
C ALA A 311 -5.08 -8.80 10.84
N CYS A 312 -4.37 -7.93 10.12
CA CYS A 312 -3.50 -6.92 10.69
C CYS A 312 -3.45 -5.71 9.76
N PRO A 313 -3.77 -4.49 10.23
CA PRO A 313 -3.69 -3.30 9.41
C PRO A 313 -2.24 -2.99 9.03
N ARG A 314 -2.05 -2.45 7.84
CA ARG A 314 -0.74 -2.03 7.35
C ARG A 314 -0.51 -0.54 7.64
N LEU A 315 0.65 -0.20 8.19
CA LEU A 315 1.10 1.19 8.27
C LEU A 315 1.47 1.72 6.89
N SER A 316 0.75 2.74 6.40
CA SER A 316 1.01 3.38 5.12
C SER A 316 2.24 4.29 5.20
N PHE A 317 3.01 4.30 4.11
CA PHE A 317 4.25 5.08 3.99
C PHE A 317 5.21 4.92 5.16
N ALA A 318 5.26 3.70 5.73
CA ALA A 318 6.08 3.38 6.87
C ALA A 318 7.57 3.64 6.58
N ARG A 319 8.25 4.29 7.52
CA ARG A 319 9.69 4.54 7.53
C ARG A 319 10.28 4.22 8.89
N PHE A 320 11.52 3.76 8.90
CA PHE A 320 12.32 3.70 10.11
C PHE A 320 12.57 5.11 10.63
N ALA A 321 12.39 5.32 11.94
CA ALA A 321 12.73 6.58 12.59
C ALA A 321 13.99 6.45 13.45
N ARG A 322 14.02 5.47 14.35
CA ARG A 322 15.18 5.19 15.21
C ARG A 322 15.07 3.84 15.92
N MET A 323 16.20 3.37 16.43
CA MET A 323 16.26 2.29 17.42
C MET A 323 15.75 2.82 18.79
N ARG A 324 14.97 2.00 19.50
CA ARG A 324 14.46 2.31 20.84
C ARG A 324 15.25 1.55 21.89
N GLU A 325 16.46 2.01 22.16
CA GLU A 325 17.32 1.45 23.21
C GLU A 325 16.71 1.61 24.61
N ASP A 326 15.79 2.56 24.76
CA ASP A 326 15.01 2.80 25.98
C ASP A 326 13.80 1.86 26.13
N LYS A 327 13.55 0.96 25.17
CA LYS A 327 12.41 0.04 25.19
C LYS A 327 12.82 -1.41 25.03
N SER A 328 12.11 -2.26 25.74
CA SER A 328 12.22 -3.71 25.69
C SER A 328 10.89 -4.29 25.20
N TRP A 329 10.96 -5.24 24.27
CA TRP A 329 9.76 -5.95 23.81
C TRP A 329 9.19 -6.87 24.90
N ASN A 330 10.01 -7.27 25.87
CA ASN A 330 9.59 -8.10 27.01
C ASN A 330 8.68 -7.33 27.96
N ASP A 331 8.83 -6.01 28.05
CA ASP A 331 8.10 -5.14 28.98
C ASP A 331 6.99 -4.36 28.26
N GLY A 332 6.48 -4.94 27.17
CA GLY A 332 5.41 -4.35 26.36
C GLY A 332 5.84 -3.15 25.52
N GLY A 333 7.13 -2.99 25.21
CA GLY A 333 7.64 -1.88 24.39
C GLY A 333 7.14 -1.86 22.94
N ALA A 334 6.54 -2.95 22.45
CA ALA A 334 6.10 -3.13 21.07
C ALA A 334 4.71 -3.81 20.95
N ARG A 335 3.78 -3.42 21.81
CA ARG A 335 2.42 -3.98 21.92
C ARG A 335 1.56 -3.84 20.66
N ILE A 336 0.75 -4.84 20.35
CA ILE A 336 -0.19 -4.82 19.23
C ILE A 336 -1.34 -3.83 19.44
N GLU A 337 -1.66 -3.48 20.68
CA GLU A 337 -2.71 -2.50 20.99
C GLU A 337 -2.37 -1.08 20.50
N GLN A 338 -1.10 -0.79 20.20
CA GLN A 338 -0.66 0.50 19.63
C GLN A 338 -1.35 0.83 18.29
N ILE A 339 -1.81 -0.19 17.56
CA ILE A 339 -2.48 -0.04 16.27
C ILE A 339 -4.00 -0.20 16.37
N GLY A 340 -4.56 -0.09 17.58
CA GLY A 340 -6.01 -0.17 17.84
C GLY A 340 -6.59 -1.58 17.74
N LEU A 341 -5.76 -2.62 17.66
CA LEU A 341 -6.21 -4.01 17.76
C LEU A 341 -6.36 -4.43 19.23
N SER A 342 -7.23 -5.41 19.47
CA SER A 342 -7.35 -6.05 20.78
C SER A 342 -6.07 -6.80 21.15
N GLY A 343 -5.69 -6.75 22.42
CA GLY A 343 -4.62 -7.58 22.99
C GLY A 343 -5.01 -9.06 23.12
N ALA A 344 -6.26 -9.44 22.87
CA ALA A 344 -6.67 -10.84 22.89
C ALA A 344 -5.95 -11.63 21.78
N ARG A 345 -5.31 -12.73 22.16
CA ARG A 345 -4.65 -13.64 21.22
C ARG A 345 -5.68 -14.25 20.25
N PRO A 346 -5.42 -14.27 18.93
CA PRO A 346 -6.33 -14.86 17.96
C PRO A 346 -6.51 -16.36 18.19
N THR A 347 -7.70 -16.90 17.95
CA THR A 347 -7.88 -18.36 17.95
C THR A 347 -7.16 -18.96 16.75
N LEU A 348 -6.26 -19.91 17.01
CA LEU A 348 -5.60 -20.65 15.92
C LEU A 348 -6.63 -21.58 15.28
N GLN A 349 -6.95 -21.29 14.02
CA GLN A 349 -7.67 -22.25 13.21
C GLN A 349 -6.64 -23.27 12.71
N THR A 350 -6.65 -24.47 13.30
CA THR A 350 -6.06 -25.65 12.68
C THR A 350 -6.85 -25.97 11.42
N THR A 351 -6.57 -25.23 10.35
CA THR A 351 -6.87 -25.72 9.02
C THR A 351 -5.81 -26.77 8.74
N GLU A 352 -6.18 -28.04 8.91
CA GLU A 352 -5.46 -29.14 8.28
C GLU A 352 -5.49 -28.88 6.77
N SER A 353 -4.54 -28.09 6.26
CA SER A 353 -4.31 -27.98 4.83
C SER A 353 -3.58 -29.26 4.44
N SER A 354 -4.35 -30.31 4.21
CA SER A 354 -3.83 -31.55 3.64
C SER A 354 -3.10 -31.18 2.34
N THR A 355 -1.80 -31.48 2.31
CA THR A 355 -0.99 -31.29 1.11
C THR A 355 -0.85 -32.66 0.47
N GLU A 356 -1.41 -32.79 -0.72
CA GLU A 356 -1.44 -34.04 -1.47
C GLU A 356 -0.59 -33.89 -2.74
N ILE A 357 0.34 -34.81 -2.98
CA ILE A 357 1.01 -34.91 -4.27
C ILE A 357 0.05 -35.65 -5.21
N VAL A 358 -0.59 -34.91 -6.10
CA VAL A 358 -1.57 -35.45 -7.07
C VAL A 358 -0.88 -36.19 -8.20
N ARG A 359 0.30 -35.71 -8.60
CA ARG A 359 1.08 -36.32 -9.69
C ARG A 359 2.56 -36.04 -9.49
N ARG A 360 3.38 -37.06 -9.70
CA ARG A 360 4.83 -36.92 -9.77
C ARG A 360 5.37 -37.81 -10.88
N GLU A 361 6.27 -37.24 -11.67
CA GLU A 361 6.92 -37.94 -12.77
C GLU A 361 8.36 -37.47 -12.88
N VAL A 362 9.28 -38.41 -13.03
CA VAL A 362 10.72 -38.14 -13.19
C VAL A 362 11.20 -38.75 -14.49
N TYR A 363 11.95 -37.97 -15.26
CA TYR A 363 12.47 -38.30 -16.58
C TYR A 363 13.99 -38.16 -16.61
N GLY A 364 14.68 -39.13 -17.20
CA GLY A 364 16.13 -39.15 -17.36
C GLY A 364 16.55 -39.11 -18.82
N LYS A 365 17.70 -38.46 -19.08
CA LYS A 365 18.42 -38.52 -20.36
C LYS A 365 19.92 -38.34 -20.11
N GLY A 366 20.66 -39.44 -19.97
CA GLY A 366 22.06 -39.40 -19.54
C GLY A 366 22.19 -38.79 -18.13
N GLU A 367 23.04 -37.77 -17.97
CA GLU A 367 23.24 -37.04 -16.70
C GLU A 367 22.17 -35.95 -16.44
N MET A 368 21.14 -35.86 -17.30
CA MET A 368 20.08 -34.85 -17.19
C MET A 368 18.82 -35.44 -16.57
N LEU A 369 18.14 -34.66 -15.73
CA LEU A 369 16.91 -35.04 -15.05
C LEU A 369 15.84 -33.98 -15.25
N ARG A 370 14.61 -34.41 -15.50
CA ARG A 370 13.41 -33.55 -15.50
C ARG A 370 12.38 -34.12 -14.56
N LYS A 371 11.70 -33.25 -13.82
CA LYS A 371 10.70 -33.69 -12.84
C LYS A 371 9.48 -32.79 -12.88
N LEU A 372 8.32 -33.41 -13.02
CA LEU A 372 7.03 -32.79 -12.83
C LEU A 372 6.50 -33.16 -11.44
N VAL A 373 6.01 -32.19 -10.68
CA VAL A 373 5.23 -32.43 -9.45
C VAL A 373 4.01 -31.54 -9.46
N VAL A 374 2.83 -32.16 -9.38
CA VAL A 374 1.55 -31.47 -9.16
C VAL A 374 1.15 -31.71 -7.71
N VAL A 375 0.96 -30.63 -6.98
CA VAL A 375 0.56 -30.64 -5.57
C VAL A 375 -0.80 -29.97 -5.44
N ARG A 376 -1.71 -30.59 -4.70
CA ARG A 376 -2.96 -29.97 -4.25
C ARG A 376 -2.81 -29.58 -2.79
N LYS A 377 -3.09 -28.31 -2.49
CA LYS A 377 -3.21 -27.81 -1.13
C LYS A 377 -4.68 -27.76 -0.72
N GLY A 378 -4.99 -28.33 0.44
CA GLY A 378 -6.28 -28.18 1.11
C GLY A 378 -6.50 -26.76 1.64
N GLY A 379 -7.77 -26.44 1.93
CA GLY A 379 -8.22 -25.11 2.37
C GLY A 379 -8.90 -24.30 1.26
N GLU A 380 -9.43 -23.13 1.62
CA GLU A 380 -10.10 -22.20 0.69
C GLU A 380 -9.08 -21.34 -0.07
N LEU A 381 -8.41 -21.94 -1.06
CA LEU A 381 -7.44 -21.25 -1.93
C LEU A 381 -8.04 -20.98 -3.31
N SER A 382 -7.83 -19.79 -3.87
CA SER A 382 -8.24 -19.47 -5.25
C SER A 382 -7.48 -20.30 -6.30
N TYR A 383 -6.27 -20.76 -5.97
CA TYR A 383 -5.42 -21.60 -6.81
C TYR A 383 -4.81 -22.74 -5.97
N PRO A 384 -5.59 -23.81 -5.68
CA PRO A 384 -5.14 -24.87 -4.79
C PRO A 384 -4.12 -25.82 -5.44
N TYR A 385 -3.88 -25.74 -6.75
CA TYR A 385 -2.95 -26.62 -7.47
C TYR A 385 -1.65 -25.90 -7.82
N LEU A 386 -0.52 -26.49 -7.43
CA LEU A 386 0.84 -26.02 -7.71
C LEU A 386 1.54 -27.03 -8.63
N ILE A 387 2.02 -26.58 -9.78
CA ILE A 387 2.67 -27.42 -10.79
C ILE A 387 4.14 -27.01 -10.87
N TYR A 388 5.01 -27.83 -10.28
CA TYR A 388 6.45 -27.65 -10.33
C TYR A 388 7.04 -28.39 -11.52
N TRP A 389 7.87 -27.71 -12.29
CA TRP A 389 8.72 -28.31 -13.31
C TRP A 389 10.18 -28.07 -12.97
N THR A 390 10.95 -29.15 -12.85
CA THR A 390 12.38 -29.12 -12.58
C THR A 390 13.13 -29.61 -13.80
N ASP A 391 14.19 -28.92 -14.19
CA ASP A 391 15.13 -29.31 -15.24
C ASP A 391 16.55 -29.22 -14.66
N TYR A 392 17.26 -30.34 -14.63
CA TYR A 392 18.60 -30.48 -14.09
C TYR A 392 19.59 -31.00 -15.15
N SER A 393 20.78 -30.41 -15.19
CA SER A 393 21.91 -30.86 -16.00
C SER A 393 23.22 -30.40 -15.35
N ALA A 394 24.06 -31.36 -14.96
CA ALA A 394 25.32 -31.09 -14.26
C ALA A 394 26.31 -30.20 -15.03
N ARG A 395 26.14 -30.06 -16.35
CA ARG A 395 27.06 -29.33 -17.25
C ARG A 395 26.63 -27.89 -17.55
N ARG A 396 25.49 -27.43 -17.02
CA ARG A 396 25.04 -26.05 -17.17
C ARG A 396 25.61 -25.16 -16.08
N ALA A 397 25.87 -23.89 -16.41
CA ALA A 397 26.25 -22.86 -15.42
C ALA A 397 25.20 -22.76 -14.30
N GLU A 398 23.92 -22.86 -14.65
CA GLU A 398 22.82 -23.07 -13.70
C GLU A 398 22.37 -24.53 -13.78
N ALA A 399 22.90 -25.37 -12.89
CA ALA A 399 22.70 -26.81 -12.97
C ALA A 399 21.24 -27.22 -12.77
N LEU A 400 20.50 -26.50 -11.92
CA LEU A 400 19.11 -26.77 -11.56
C LEU A 400 18.22 -25.57 -11.87
N LYS A 401 17.18 -25.79 -12.68
CA LYS A 401 16.14 -24.80 -12.94
C LYS A 401 14.78 -25.33 -12.47
N VAL A 402 14.03 -24.53 -11.74
CA VAL A 402 12.68 -24.85 -11.28
C VAL A 402 11.71 -23.77 -11.72
N SER A 403 10.58 -24.14 -12.29
CA SER A 403 9.43 -23.25 -12.54
C SER A 403 8.20 -23.73 -11.78
N LEU A 404 7.32 -22.78 -11.44
CA LEU A 404 6.05 -23.02 -10.75
C LEU A 404 4.92 -22.38 -11.54
N ASP A 405 3.91 -23.18 -11.87
CA ASP A 405 2.62 -22.73 -12.38
C ASP A 405 1.50 -22.99 -11.35
N LEU A 406 0.41 -22.23 -11.44
CA LEU A 406 -0.74 -22.31 -10.53
C LEU A 406 -2.02 -22.60 -11.30
N ALA A 407 -2.93 -23.38 -10.70
CA ALA A 407 -4.24 -23.65 -11.27
C ALA A 407 -5.37 -23.63 -10.23
N ALA A 408 -6.53 -23.13 -10.65
CA ALA A 408 -7.74 -23.05 -9.83
C ALA A 408 -8.48 -24.40 -9.74
N THR A 409 -8.37 -25.23 -10.77
CA THR A 409 -9.05 -26.53 -10.86
C THR A 409 -8.09 -27.65 -11.25
N ALA A 410 -8.49 -28.89 -10.98
CA ALA A 410 -7.69 -30.08 -11.31
C ALA A 410 -7.49 -30.20 -12.83
N GLU A 411 -8.53 -29.91 -13.62
CA GLU A 411 -8.51 -30.01 -15.08
C GLU A 411 -7.52 -29.01 -15.66
N ARG A 412 -7.47 -27.78 -15.13
CA ARG A 412 -6.49 -26.79 -15.57
C ARG A 412 -5.07 -27.18 -15.15
N ALA A 413 -4.89 -27.75 -13.96
CA ALA A 413 -3.59 -28.24 -13.52
C ALA A 413 -3.07 -29.36 -14.43
N GLU A 414 -3.94 -30.29 -14.83
CA GLU A 414 -3.61 -31.39 -15.72
C GLU A 414 -3.29 -30.92 -17.14
N ALA A 415 -4.02 -29.91 -17.65
CA ALA A 415 -3.73 -29.30 -18.95
C ALA A 415 -2.34 -28.63 -18.96
N ILE A 416 -1.99 -27.89 -17.90
CA ILE A 416 -0.67 -27.26 -17.76
C ILE A 416 0.42 -28.34 -17.66
N ALA A 417 0.21 -29.37 -16.83
CA ALA A 417 1.14 -30.49 -16.67
C ALA A 417 1.40 -31.20 -18.01
N SER A 418 0.35 -31.50 -18.77
CA SER A 418 0.45 -32.14 -20.10
C SER A 418 1.22 -31.26 -21.08
N GLN A 419 0.93 -29.96 -21.12
CA GLN A 419 1.64 -29.02 -21.98
C GLN A 419 3.14 -28.92 -21.61
N LEU A 420 3.48 -28.94 -20.32
CA LEU A 420 4.87 -28.96 -19.87
C LEU A 420 5.60 -30.23 -20.32
N LEU A 421 4.94 -31.39 -20.22
CA LEU A 421 5.50 -32.66 -20.70
C LEU A 421 5.72 -32.62 -22.21
N GLU A 422 4.72 -32.23 -23.01
CA GLU A 422 4.84 -32.14 -24.47
C GLU A 422 5.93 -31.17 -24.93
N LYS A 423 5.97 -29.98 -24.33
CA LYS A 423 6.93 -28.94 -24.69
C LYS A 423 8.36 -29.33 -24.36
N ASN A 424 8.57 -30.00 -23.24
CA ASN A 424 9.92 -30.24 -22.74
C ASN A 424 10.42 -31.63 -23.10
N LEU A 425 9.60 -32.68 -23.13
CA LEU A 425 10.05 -34.05 -23.38
C LEU A 425 10.11 -34.38 -24.88
N ALA A 426 11.14 -33.88 -25.55
CA ALA A 426 11.49 -34.29 -26.91
C ALA A 426 12.05 -35.73 -26.97
N LYS A 427 12.47 -36.21 -28.14
CA LYS A 427 13.03 -37.56 -28.31
C LYS A 427 14.20 -37.85 -27.35
N GLY A 428 14.17 -39.05 -26.75
CA GLY A 428 15.25 -39.60 -25.92
C GLY A 428 15.17 -39.29 -24.43
N TRP A 429 14.02 -38.80 -23.92
CA TRP A 429 13.74 -38.77 -22.48
C TRP A 429 12.94 -40.00 -22.09
N GLU A 430 13.37 -40.66 -21.01
CA GLU A 430 12.72 -41.87 -20.51
C GLU A 430 12.17 -41.61 -19.12
N ARG A 431 10.97 -42.11 -18.82
CA ARG A 431 10.40 -42.02 -17.48
C ARG A 431 11.13 -43.01 -16.57
N ILE A 432 11.73 -42.49 -15.51
CA ILE A 432 12.54 -43.26 -14.55
C ILE A 432 11.96 -43.26 -13.13
N GLY A 433 10.83 -42.57 -12.91
CA GLY A 433 10.13 -42.59 -11.62
C GLY A 433 8.72 -41.99 -11.66
N SER A 434 7.92 -42.38 -10.66
CA SER A 434 6.60 -41.84 -10.31
C SER A 434 6.64 -41.36 -8.86
#